data_AF-A0A084ZXA4-F1
#
_entry.id   AF-A0A084ZXA4-F1
#
_cell.length_a   1.000
_cell.length_b   1.000
_cell.length_c   1.000
_cell.angle_alpha   90.00
_cell.angle_beta   90.00
_cell.angle_gamma   90.00
#
_symmetry.space_group_name_H-M   'P 1'
#
loop_
_entity.id
_entity.type
_entity.pdbx_description
1 polymer ?
#
loop_
_entity_poly.entity_id
_entity_poly.type
_entity_poly.pdbx_seq_one_letter_code
_entity_poly.pdbx_strand_id
1 'polypeptide(L)'
;MSQTKYRQQEIRAPRGTTLTAKSWLTEAPLRMLMNNLDPDVAENPNELVVYGGIGRAARNWECYDAIVRALTKLENDETLLVQSGKPVGVFKTHDNAPRVLIANSNLVPHWATWEHFNELDAKGLAMYGQMTAGSWIYIGSQGIVQGTYETFVEAGRQHYNGNLQGRWVLTAGLGGMGGAQPLAATLAGACSLNIECQQSRIDFRLRTRYVDEQATSLDDALARIKKYTAEGKAVSIALCGNAAEILPELVKRGVRPDMVTDQTSAHDPLHGYLPKGWTWEEYQQKAESDP
;
A
#
# COMPACT_ATOMS: atom_id res chain seq x y z
N MET A 1 23.73 16.32 9.94
CA MET A 1 23.78 15.45 8.74
C MET A 1 22.37 15.35 8.20
N SER A 2 22.19 15.48 6.88
CA SER A 2 20.87 15.61 6.26
C SER A 2 20.04 14.34 6.44
N GLN A 3 18.98 14.40 7.25
CA GLN A 3 18.00 13.33 7.47
C GLN A 3 16.99 13.26 6.31
N THR A 4 17.46 13.31 5.06
CA THR A 4 16.55 13.34 3.90
C THR A 4 15.80 12.03 3.79
N LYS A 5 14.47 12.14 3.58
CA LYS A 5 13.60 11.02 3.20
C LYS A 5 13.54 10.83 1.69
N TYR A 6 13.99 11.80 0.89
CA TYR A 6 13.99 11.73 -0.56
C TYR A 6 15.39 11.43 -1.14
N ARG A 7 15.45 10.48 -2.08
CA ARG A 7 16.61 10.19 -2.93
C ARG A 7 16.09 9.65 -4.26
N GLN A 8 16.52 10.25 -5.36
CA GLN A 8 16.19 9.78 -6.70
C GLN A 8 17.10 8.60 -7.06
N GLN A 9 16.67 7.38 -6.77
CA GLN A 9 17.42 6.16 -7.05
C GLN A 9 16.47 4.97 -7.16
N GLU A 10 16.61 4.19 -8.23
CA GLU A 10 15.91 2.91 -8.33
C GLU A 10 16.65 1.85 -7.51
N ILE A 11 15.90 1.14 -6.66
CA ILE A 11 16.41 0.03 -5.86
C ILE A 11 15.71 -1.23 -6.31
N ARG A 12 16.45 -2.30 -6.51
CA ARG A 12 15.91 -3.62 -6.84
C ARG A 12 16.70 -4.67 -6.10
N ALA A 13 16.03 -5.72 -5.65
CA ALA A 13 16.74 -6.78 -4.96
C ALA A 13 17.73 -7.50 -5.90
N PRO A 14 18.93 -7.88 -5.43
CA PRO A 14 19.82 -8.77 -6.18
C PRO A 14 19.12 -10.06 -6.61
N ARG A 15 19.50 -10.59 -7.78
CA ARG A 15 18.94 -11.82 -8.37
C ARG A 15 20.04 -12.88 -8.51
N GLY A 16 19.65 -14.13 -8.72
CA GLY A 16 20.58 -15.25 -8.87
C GLY A 16 21.17 -15.74 -7.55
N THR A 17 22.20 -16.60 -7.63
CA THR A 17 22.76 -17.35 -6.50
C THR A 17 23.98 -16.68 -5.84
N THR A 18 24.50 -15.61 -6.41
CA THR A 18 25.64 -14.87 -5.83
C THR A 18 25.19 -14.06 -4.63
N LEU A 19 25.87 -14.24 -3.50
CA LEU A 19 25.57 -13.53 -2.26
C LEU A 19 26.30 -12.18 -2.19
N THR A 20 25.63 -11.18 -1.63
CA THR A 20 26.23 -9.93 -1.17
C THR A 20 26.58 -10.02 0.32
N ALA A 21 25.67 -10.59 1.12
CA ALA A 21 25.85 -10.85 2.54
C ALA A 21 26.62 -12.16 2.79
N LYS A 22 26.92 -12.46 4.07
CA LYS A 22 27.74 -13.62 4.46
C LYS A 22 27.02 -14.97 4.37
N SER A 23 25.69 -14.98 4.37
CA SER A 23 24.89 -16.20 4.26
C SER A 23 23.51 -15.92 3.67
N TRP A 24 22.79 -16.97 3.27
CA TRP A 24 21.41 -16.84 2.80
C TRP A 24 20.47 -16.25 3.86
N LEU A 25 20.74 -16.48 5.15
CA LEU A 25 19.90 -15.96 6.24
C LEU A 25 20.04 -14.43 6.43
N THR A 26 21.16 -13.84 5.98
CA THR A 26 21.38 -12.38 6.01
C THR A 26 21.17 -11.75 4.63
N GLU A 27 21.36 -12.50 3.55
CA GLU A 27 21.01 -12.11 2.19
C GLU A 27 19.49 -11.98 1.99
N ALA A 28 18.70 -12.88 2.57
CA ALA A 28 17.25 -12.86 2.45
C ALA A 28 16.63 -11.54 2.94
N PRO A 29 16.83 -11.07 4.19
CA PRO A 29 16.29 -9.78 4.63
C PRO A 29 16.87 -8.60 3.84
N LEU A 30 18.11 -8.70 3.35
CA LEU A 30 18.70 -7.66 2.49
C LEU A 30 17.93 -7.54 1.16
N ARG A 31 17.71 -8.67 0.48
CA ARG A 31 16.93 -8.71 -0.75
C ARG A 31 15.50 -8.28 -0.53
N MET A 32 14.87 -8.71 0.55
CA MET A 32 13.48 -8.35 0.83
C MET A 32 13.31 -6.88 1.19
N LEU A 33 14.27 -6.27 1.91
CA LEU A 33 14.32 -4.82 2.12
C LEU A 33 14.36 -4.08 0.78
N MET A 34 15.22 -4.52 -0.14
CA MET A 34 15.34 -3.91 -1.47
C MET A 34 14.10 -4.17 -2.34
N ASN A 35 13.46 -5.34 -2.22
CA ASN A 35 12.21 -5.67 -2.91
C ASN A 35 11.08 -4.75 -2.49
N ASN A 36 10.99 -4.42 -1.20
CA ASN A 36 10.03 -3.46 -0.68
C ASN A 36 10.18 -2.05 -1.29
N LEU A 37 11.32 -1.72 -1.91
CA LEU A 37 11.58 -0.44 -2.57
C LEU A 37 11.69 -0.55 -4.10
N ASP A 38 11.35 -1.71 -4.64
CA ASP A 38 11.34 -1.92 -6.08
C ASP A 38 10.28 -1.02 -6.74
N PRO A 39 10.59 -0.26 -7.83
CA PRO A 39 9.63 0.60 -8.52
C PRO A 39 8.39 -0.12 -9.08
N ASP A 40 8.47 -1.45 -9.25
CA ASP A 40 7.34 -2.28 -9.66
C ASP A 40 6.52 -2.82 -8.47
N VAL A 41 6.96 -2.52 -7.25
CA VAL A 41 6.37 -3.00 -5.99
C VAL A 41 5.84 -1.84 -5.15
N ALA A 42 6.66 -0.85 -4.85
CA ALA A 42 6.37 0.24 -3.91
C ALA A 42 5.57 1.40 -4.53
N GLU A 43 4.75 2.07 -3.72
CA GLU A 43 3.98 3.24 -4.17
C GLU A 43 4.81 4.51 -4.38
N ASN A 44 5.82 4.77 -3.54
CA ASN A 44 6.73 5.91 -3.67
C ASN A 44 8.11 5.57 -3.07
N PRO A 45 8.91 4.74 -3.77
CA PRO A 45 10.17 4.22 -3.22
C PRO A 45 11.26 5.29 -3.03
N ASN A 46 11.23 6.38 -3.80
CA ASN A 46 12.18 7.49 -3.64
C ASN A 46 12.06 8.17 -2.27
N GLU A 47 10.89 8.07 -1.65
CA GLU A 47 10.63 8.50 -0.27
C GLU A 47 10.63 7.36 0.75
N LEU A 48 11.11 6.17 0.36
CA LEU A 48 11.07 4.92 1.12
C LEU A 48 9.66 4.38 1.41
N VAL A 49 8.62 4.98 0.83
CA VAL A 49 7.22 4.62 1.06
C VAL A 49 6.86 3.41 0.21
N VAL A 50 6.41 2.36 0.90
CA VAL A 50 6.02 1.08 0.30
C VAL A 50 4.52 1.10 -0.02
N TYR A 51 3.65 1.31 0.98
CA TYR A 51 2.19 1.39 0.80
C TYR A 51 1.49 1.99 2.04
N GLY A 52 0.20 2.29 1.92
CA GLY A 52 -0.71 2.58 3.03
C GLY A 52 -0.42 3.92 3.73
N GLY A 53 -0.58 5.03 3.00
CA GLY A 53 -0.13 6.35 3.46
C GLY A 53 1.40 6.40 3.47
N ILE A 54 1.98 6.68 4.64
CA ILE A 54 3.43 6.85 4.82
C ILE A 54 4.17 5.58 5.32
N GLY A 55 3.64 4.39 5.06
CA GLY A 55 4.27 3.12 5.46
C GLY A 55 5.62 2.93 4.76
N ARG A 56 6.72 2.96 5.52
CA ARG A 56 8.10 2.99 5.00
C ARG A 56 8.92 1.74 5.30
N ALA A 57 9.91 1.46 4.45
CA ALA A 57 10.85 0.34 4.61
C ALA A 57 12.01 0.63 5.58
N ALA A 58 12.43 1.90 5.66
CA ALA A 58 13.44 2.42 6.58
C ALA A 58 13.11 3.86 6.96
N ARG A 59 13.66 4.35 8.08
CA ARG A 59 13.29 5.66 8.65
C ARG A 59 13.60 6.83 7.72
N ASN A 60 14.79 6.80 7.16
CA ASN A 60 15.33 7.76 6.21
C ASN A 60 16.48 7.08 5.45
N TRP A 61 17.04 7.77 4.46
CA TRP A 61 18.04 7.18 3.59
C TRP A 61 19.35 6.81 4.30
N GLU A 62 19.75 7.58 5.31
CA GLU A 62 20.90 7.23 6.15
C GLU A 62 20.68 5.90 6.88
N CYS A 63 19.48 5.69 7.43
CA CYS A 63 19.11 4.44 8.09
C CYS A 63 19.05 3.28 7.09
N TYR A 64 18.50 3.50 5.90
CA TYR A 64 18.50 2.49 4.82
C TYR A 64 19.92 2.03 4.50
N ASP A 65 20.83 2.97 4.22
CA ASP A 65 22.22 2.64 3.88
C ASP A 65 22.92 1.92 5.04
N ALA A 66 22.61 2.30 6.29
CA ALA A 66 23.14 1.65 7.48
C ALA A 66 22.61 0.23 7.66
N ILE A 67 21.33 -0.02 7.37
CA ILE A 67 20.73 -1.37 7.41
C ILE A 67 21.39 -2.26 6.37
N VAL A 68 21.54 -1.78 5.13
CA VAL A 68 22.23 -2.51 4.05
C VAL A 68 23.64 -2.88 4.49
N ARG A 69 24.43 -1.92 5.00
CA ARG A 69 25.79 -2.18 5.50
C ARG A 69 25.82 -3.18 6.65
N ALA A 70 24.85 -3.10 7.58
CA ALA A 70 24.77 -4.03 8.71
C ALA A 70 24.47 -5.46 8.23
N LEU A 71 23.46 -5.64 7.37
CA LEU A 71 23.07 -6.95 6.84
C LEU A 71 24.18 -7.60 6.00
N THR A 72 24.93 -6.82 5.22
CA THR A 72 26.09 -7.33 4.47
C THR A 72 27.19 -7.88 5.38
N LYS A 73 27.35 -7.34 6.59
CA LYS A 73 28.43 -7.71 7.52
C LYS A 73 28.01 -8.67 8.63
N LEU A 74 26.71 -8.84 8.87
CA LEU A 74 26.14 -9.60 9.98
C LEU A 74 26.57 -11.08 9.93
N GLU A 75 27.10 -11.58 11.04
CA GLU A 75 27.48 -12.99 11.18
C GLU A 75 26.27 -13.91 11.45
N ASN A 76 26.47 -15.21 11.30
CA ASN A 76 25.40 -16.20 11.46
C ASN A 76 24.91 -16.34 12.91
N ASP A 77 25.73 -15.98 13.90
CA ASP A 77 25.40 -16.00 15.33
C ASP A 77 25.12 -14.60 15.89
N GLU A 78 24.84 -13.62 15.03
CA GLU A 78 24.48 -12.25 15.41
C GLU A 78 23.02 -11.94 15.05
N THR A 79 22.46 -10.96 15.77
CA THR A 79 21.11 -10.41 15.53
C THR A 79 21.17 -8.89 15.46
N LEU A 80 20.67 -8.33 14.36
CA LEU A 80 20.45 -6.88 14.17
C LEU A 80 19.14 -6.45 14.82
N LEU A 81 19.17 -5.36 15.59
CA LEU A 81 17.99 -4.68 16.12
C LEU A 81 17.63 -3.48 15.25
N VAL A 82 16.40 -3.45 14.74
CA VAL A 82 15.83 -2.32 14.00
C VAL A 82 14.70 -1.69 14.83
N GLN A 83 14.89 -0.43 15.21
CA GLN A 83 13.91 0.35 15.96
C GLN A 83 13.32 1.42 15.03
N SER A 84 12.02 1.36 14.75
CA SER A 84 11.32 2.27 13.82
C SER A 84 12.17 2.56 12.57
N GLY A 85 12.57 1.51 11.85
CA GLY A 85 13.35 1.60 10.61
C GLY A 85 14.78 2.10 10.73
N LYS A 86 15.36 2.15 11.95
CA LYS A 86 16.76 2.53 12.21
C LYS A 86 17.54 1.33 12.77
N PRO A 87 18.73 0.99 12.25
CA PRO A 87 19.57 -0.05 12.83
C PRO A 87 20.25 0.48 14.10
N VAL A 88 19.88 -0.03 15.27
CA VAL A 88 20.31 0.55 16.56
C VAL A 88 21.34 -0.27 17.32
N GLY A 89 21.54 -1.54 16.96
CA GLY A 89 22.55 -2.38 17.58
C GLY A 89 22.62 -3.77 16.97
N VAL A 90 23.76 -4.42 17.14
CA VAL A 90 23.99 -5.82 16.79
C VAL A 90 24.49 -6.53 18.04
N PHE A 91 23.89 -7.68 18.36
CA PHE A 91 24.26 -8.46 19.53
C PHE A 91 24.53 -9.90 19.12
N LYS A 92 25.49 -10.54 19.81
CA LYS A 92 25.72 -11.97 19.68
C LYS A 92 24.55 -12.73 20.29
N THR A 93 24.02 -13.69 19.54
CA THR A 93 22.96 -14.61 19.92
C THR A 93 23.43 -16.04 19.62
N HIS A 94 22.78 -16.73 18.68
CA HIS A 94 23.14 -18.06 18.20
C HIS A 94 22.55 -18.28 16.80
N ASP A 95 23.06 -19.28 16.08
CA ASP A 95 22.68 -19.60 14.69
C ASP A 95 21.16 -19.82 14.46
N ASN A 96 20.47 -20.41 15.44
CA ASN A 96 19.03 -20.68 15.39
C ASN A 96 18.15 -19.48 15.82
N ALA A 97 18.74 -18.35 16.24
CA ALA A 97 17.98 -17.14 16.54
C ALA A 97 17.60 -16.39 15.24
N PRO A 98 16.63 -15.45 15.29
CA PRO A 98 16.40 -14.54 14.18
C PRO A 98 17.63 -13.66 13.90
N ARG A 99 17.94 -13.44 12.61
CA ARG A 99 19.01 -12.50 12.20
C ARG A 99 18.63 -11.04 12.40
N VAL A 100 17.32 -10.73 12.39
CA VAL A 100 16.82 -9.36 12.57
C VAL A 100 15.62 -9.39 13.49
N LEU A 101 15.59 -8.50 14.48
CA LEU A 101 14.42 -8.21 15.30
C LEU A 101 13.99 -6.76 15.06
N ILE A 102 12.70 -6.58 14.79
CA ILE A 102 12.14 -5.31 14.34
C ILE A 102 11.02 -4.86 15.29
N ALA A 103 11.11 -3.63 15.77
CA ALA A 103 10.06 -2.98 16.54
C ALA A 103 9.80 -1.58 15.95
N ASN A 104 8.71 -1.44 15.21
CA ASN A 104 8.35 -0.19 14.52
C ASN A 104 7.11 0.44 15.13
N SER A 105 7.10 1.78 15.22
CA SER A 105 5.90 2.60 15.50
C SER A 105 5.22 2.37 16.86
N ASN A 106 5.84 1.61 17.76
CA ASN A 106 5.31 1.40 19.10
C ASN A 106 5.37 2.69 19.92
N LEU A 107 4.24 3.11 20.47
CA LEU A 107 4.09 4.21 21.40
C LEU A 107 3.37 3.71 22.65
N VAL A 108 3.71 4.26 23.81
CA VAL A 108 2.98 3.97 25.05
C VAL A 108 1.51 4.39 24.86
N PRO A 109 0.50 3.62 25.31
CA PRO A 109 -0.88 3.79 24.87
C PRO A 109 -1.46 5.21 25.01
N HIS A 110 -1.10 5.94 26.07
CA HIS A 110 -1.53 7.32 26.26
C HIS A 110 -1.07 8.27 25.14
N TRP A 111 0.08 7.99 24.52
CA TRP A 111 0.71 8.77 23.46
C TRP A 111 0.54 8.14 22.07
N ALA A 112 -0.24 7.06 21.94
CA ALA A 112 -0.43 6.34 20.69
C ALA A 112 -1.42 7.06 19.76
N THR A 113 -1.10 8.30 19.37
CA THR A 113 -1.90 9.15 18.48
C THR A 113 -1.07 9.65 17.30
N TRP A 114 -1.73 10.07 16.22
CA TRP A 114 -1.06 10.60 15.03
C TRP A 114 -0.33 11.91 15.32
N GLU A 115 -0.89 12.78 16.15
CA GLU A 115 -0.28 14.08 16.50
C GLU A 115 1.08 13.86 17.18
N HIS A 116 1.15 12.95 18.15
CA HIS A 116 2.41 12.64 18.82
C HIS A 116 3.38 11.86 17.90
N PHE A 117 2.87 10.95 17.07
CA PHE A 117 3.68 10.29 16.05
C PHE A 117 4.34 11.30 15.10
N ASN A 118 3.59 12.29 14.61
CA ASN A 118 4.07 13.33 13.69
C ASN A 118 5.09 14.25 14.37
N GLU A 119 4.88 14.61 15.63
CA GLU A 119 5.86 15.34 16.45
C GLU A 119 7.21 14.59 16.52
N LEU A 120 7.17 13.27 16.72
CA LEU A 120 8.37 12.43 16.74
C LEU A 120 8.98 12.25 15.36
N ASP A 121 8.18 12.15 14.29
CA ASP A 121 8.67 12.04 12.92
C ASP A 121 9.41 13.31 12.48
N ALA A 122 8.88 14.49 12.83
CA ALA A 122 9.52 15.78 12.60
C ALA A 122 10.89 15.90 13.31
N LYS A 123 11.07 15.20 14.44
CA LYS A 123 12.34 15.10 15.17
C LYS A 123 13.27 13.98 14.66
N GLY A 124 12.87 13.24 13.61
CA GLY A 124 13.61 12.09 13.09
C GLY A 124 13.59 10.85 13.99
N LEU A 125 12.60 10.75 14.88
CA LEU A 125 12.48 9.70 15.89
C LEU A 125 11.45 8.62 15.53
N ALA A 126 10.60 8.85 14.53
CA ALA A 126 9.55 7.93 14.12
C ALA A 126 9.72 7.41 12.69
N MET A 127 9.06 6.29 12.44
CA MET A 127 8.78 5.74 11.12
C MET A 127 7.49 4.96 11.26
N TYR A 128 6.58 5.07 10.28
CA TYR A 128 5.38 4.26 10.23
C TYR A 128 5.70 2.94 9.52
N GLY A 129 5.64 1.83 10.24
CA GLY A 129 6.01 0.51 9.70
C GLY A 129 4.91 -0.16 8.89
N GLN A 130 3.66 0.33 8.98
CA GLN A 130 2.48 -0.42 8.54
C GLN A 130 2.58 -1.87 9.08
N MET A 131 2.21 -2.87 8.29
CA MET A 131 2.42 -4.28 8.59
C MET A 131 3.68 -4.79 7.90
N THR A 132 3.69 -4.83 6.57
CA THR A 132 4.76 -5.49 5.78
C THR A 132 5.76 -4.52 5.16
N ALA A 133 5.52 -3.21 5.26
CA ALA A 133 6.43 -2.18 4.77
C ALA A 133 7.73 -2.16 5.60
N GLY A 134 7.61 -1.95 6.92
CA GLY A 134 8.75 -1.87 7.83
C GLY A 134 9.32 -3.23 8.26
N SER A 135 8.68 -4.34 7.85
CA SER A 135 9.12 -5.71 8.16
C SER A 135 9.64 -6.48 6.94
N TRP A 136 9.73 -5.81 5.78
CA TRP A 136 10.38 -6.32 4.57
C TRP A 136 9.80 -7.63 4.05
N ILE A 137 8.49 -7.66 3.81
CA ILE A 137 7.83 -8.84 3.23
C ILE A 137 6.67 -8.44 2.31
N TYR A 138 6.72 -7.22 1.77
CA TYR A 138 5.70 -6.74 0.85
C TYR A 138 5.99 -7.23 -0.57
N ILE A 139 4.93 -7.67 -1.25
CA ILE A 139 5.01 -8.32 -2.57
C ILE A 139 4.07 -7.65 -3.59
N GLY A 140 3.85 -6.34 -3.41
CA GLY A 140 2.90 -5.57 -4.20
C GLY A 140 1.45 -5.93 -3.85
N SER A 141 0.53 -5.57 -4.74
CA SER A 141 -0.91 -5.79 -4.57
C SER A 141 -1.29 -7.27 -4.36
N GLN A 142 -0.42 -8.22 -4.75
CA GLN A 142 -0.67 -9.65 -4.56
C GLN A 142 -0.80 -10.04 -3.08
N GLY A 143 -0.14 -9.31 -2.17
CA GLY A 143 -0.15 -9.64 -0.74
C GLY A 143 -1.56 -9.65 -0.12
N ILE A 144 -2.51 -8.91 -0.69
CA ILE A 144 -3.88 -8.79 -0.16
C ILE A 144 -4.94 -9.37 -1.10
N VAL A 145 -4.63 -9.61 -2.38
CA VAL A 145 -5.62 -9.95 -3.40
C VAL A 145 -6.45 -11.19 -3.05
N GLN A 146 -5.83 -12.22 -2.47
CA GLN A 146 -6.57 -13.42 -2.04
C GLN A 146 -7.53 -13.09 -0.90
N GLY A 147 -7.10 -12.31 0.10
CA GLY A 147 -7.98 -11.90 1.20
C GLY A 147 -9.17 -11.07 0.71
N THR A 148 -8.94 -10.15 -0.22
CA THR A 148 -10.00 -9.35 -0.84
C THR A 148 -10.94 -10.21 -1.69
N TYR A 149 -10.40 -11.17 -2.44
CA TYR A 149 -11.19 -12.15 -3.22
C TYR A 149 -12.09 -12.99 -2.30
N GLU A 150 -11.53 -13.58 -1.24
CA GLU A 150 -12.31 -14.39 -0.29
C GLU A 150 -13.39 -13.56 0.39
N THR A 151 -13.12 -12.28 0.68
CA THR A 151 -14.11 -11.35 1.22
C THR A 151 -15.29 -11.18 0.26
N PHE A 152 -15.03 -10.93 -1.03
CA PHE A 152 -16.09 -10.78 -2.02
C PHE A 152 -16.82 -12.10 -2.30
N VAL A 153 -16.11 -13.23 -2.35
CA VAL A 153 -16.72 -14.55 -2.52
C VAL A 153 -17.65 -14.87 -1.37
N GLU A 154 -17.24 -14.61 -0.13
CA GLU A 154 -18.05 -14.87 1.04
C GLU A 154 -19.28 -13.95 1.11
N ALA A 155 -19.11 -12.66 0.82
CA ALA A 155 -20.25 -11.75 0.65
C ALA A 155 -21.21 -12.22 -0.46
N GLY A 156 -20.66 -12.76 -1.55
CA GLY A 156 -21.42 -13.41 -2.62
C GLY A 156 -22.22 -14.62 -2.13
N ARG A 157 -21.63 -15.49 -1.30
CA ARG A 157 -22.32 -16.64 -0.70
C ARG A 157 -23.47 -16.21 0.20
N GLN A 158 -23.25 -15.21 1.05
CA GLN A 158 -24.24 -14.75 2.02
C GLN A 158 -25.41 -13.98 1.40
N HIS A 159 -25.17 -13.21 0.34
CA HIS A 159 -26.16 -12.27 -0.21
C HIS A 159 -26.67 -12.63 -1.61
N TYR A 160 -25.94 -13.47 -2.34
CA TYR A 160 -26.18 -13.75 -3.77
C TYR A 160 -26.05 -15.24 -4.13
N ASN A 161 -26.24 -16.14 -3.17
CA ASN A 161 -26.15 -17.60 -3.36
C ASN A 161 -24.82 -18.05 -3.99
N GLY A 162 -23.75 -17.30 -3.74
CA GLY A 162 -22.39 -17.58 -4.23
C GLY A 162 -22.13 -17.16 -5.66
N ASN A 163 -23.07 -16.52 -6.36
CA ASN A 163 -22.91 -16.11 -7.76
C ASN A 163 -22.94 -14.59 -7.91
N LEU A 164 -21.78 -14.01 -8.25
CA LEU A 164 -21.64 -12.57 -8.53
C LEU A 164 -21.73 -12.20 -10.01
N GLN A 165 -22.05 -13.15 -10.89
CA GLN A 165 -22.26 -12.85 -12.30
C GLN A 165 -23.40 -11.83 -12.48
N GLY A 166 -23.14 -10.79 -13.26
CA GLY A 166 -24.09 -9.68 -13.47
C GLY A 166 -24.25 -8.75 -12.26
N ARG A 167 -23.40 -8.91 -11.23
CA ARG A 167 -23.32 -8.02 -10.08
C ARG A 167 -22.13 -7.08 -10.22
N TRP A 168 -22.16 -6.01 -9.43
CA TRP A 168 -21.01 -5.10 -9.36
C TRP A 168 -20.74 -4.54 -7.97
N VAL A 169 -19.46 -4.31 -7.71
CA VAL A 169 -18.92 -3.70 -6.50
C VAL A 169 -18.63 -2.22 -6.76
N LEU A 170 -19.04 -1.34 -5.85
CA LEU A 170 -18.59 0.03 -5.77
C LEU A 170 -17.56 0.16 -4.65
N THR A 171 -16.39 0.73 -4.94
CA THR A 171 -15.36 1.01 -3.94
C THR A 171 -14.49 2.21 -4.33
N ALA A 172 -13.58 2.59 -3.44
CA ALA A 172 -12.57 3.60 -3.69
C ALA A 172 -11.19 3.20 -3.13
N GLY A 173 -10.15 3.88 -3.63
CA GLY A 173 -8.75 3.68 -3.29
C GLY A 173 -8.08 2.63 -4.17
N LEU A 174 -7.17 3.08 -5.04
CA LEU A 174 -6.33 2.25 -5.90
C LEU A 174 -4.84 2.42 -5.52
N GLY A 175 -4.55 2.50 -4.22
CA GLY A 175 -3.17 2.45 -3.70
C GLY A 175 -2.57 1.03 -3.75
N GLY A 176 -1.44 0.81 -3.06
CA GLY A 176 -0.73 -0.48 -3.04
C GLY A 176 -1.62 -1.68 -2.72
N MET A 177 -2.45 -1.54 -1.68
CA MET A 177 -3.39 -2.58 -1.25
C MET A 177 -4.76 -2.43 -1.91
N GLY A 178 -5.29 -1.19 -1.98
CA GLY A 178 -6.58 -0.89 -2.61
C GLY A 178 -6.66 -1.26 -4.09
N GLY A 179 -5.52 -1.25 -4.79
CA GLY A 179 -5.40 -1.71 -6.17
C GLY A 179 -5.67 -3.19 -6.36
N ALA A 180 -5.78 -4.01 -5.29
CA ALA A 180 -6.16 -5.42 -5.41
C ALA A 180 -7.68 -5.63 -5.58
N GLN A 181 -8.50 -4.66 -5.16
CA GLN A 181 -9.96 -4.73 -5.21
C GLN A 181 -10.54 -5.02 -6.60
N PRO A 182 -10.08 -4.38 -7.69
CA PRO A 182 -10.68 -4.57 -9.00
C PRO A 182 -10.45 -5.99 -9.53
N LEU A 183 -9.21 -6.49 -9.45
CA LEU A 183 -8.88 -7.87 -9.82
C LEU A 183 -9.60 -8.89 -8.91
N ALA A 184 -9.66 -8.65 -7.60
CA ALA A 184 -10.38 -9.53 -6.68
C ALA A 184 -11.88 -9.63 -7.02
N ALA A 185 -12.54 -8.51 -7.33
CA ALA A 185 -13.92 -8.49 -7.77
C ALA A 185 -14.10 -9.25 -9.10
N THR A 186 -13.21 -9.03 -10.07
CA THR A 186 -13.22 -9.74 -11.36
C THR A 186 -13.07 -11.26 -11.17
N LEU A 187 -12.12 -11.70 -10.33
CA LEU A 187 -11.92 -13.12 -10.01
C LEU A 187 -13.12 -13.74 -9.28
N ALA A 188 -13.81 -12.95 -8.44
CA ALA A 188 -15.04 -13.37 -7.77
C ALA A 188 -16.27 -13.39 -8.72
N GLY A 189 -16.13 -12.90 -9.95
CA GLY A 189 -17.16 -12.90 -11.00
C GLY A 189 -17.99 -11.62 -11.10
N ALA A 190 -17.62 -10.56 -10.36
CA ALA A 190 -18.31 -9.27 -10.38
C ALA A 190 -17.62 -8.26 -11.30
N CYS A 191 -18.39 -7.33 -11.86
CA CYS A 191 -17.82 -6.05 -12.29
C CYS A 191 -17.42 -5.19 -11.09
N SER A 192 -16.58 -4.17 -11.28
CA SER A 192 -16.30 -3.19 -10.21
C SER A 192 -16.13 -1.78 -10.75
N LEU A 193 -16.60 -0.80 -9.99
CA LEU A 193 -16.29 0.62 -10.17
C LEU A 193 -15.41 1.08 -9.01
N ASN A 194 -14.20 1.54 -9.34
CA ASN A 194 -13.13 1.82 -8.39
C ASN A 194 -12.73 3.28 -8.51
N ILE A 195 -13.12 4.09 -7.53
CA ILE A 195 -12.85 5.52 -7.54
C ILE A 195 -11.45 5.80 -6.99
N GLU A 196 -10.65 6.59 -7.71
CA GLU A 196 -9.30 6.95 -7.31
C GLU A 196 -9.04 8.42 -7.65
N CYS A 197 -8.45 9.17 -6.73
CA CYS A 197 -8.22 10.60 -6.91
C CYS A 197 -6.91 10.95 -7.65
N GLN A 198 -5.97 10.00 -7.74
CA GLN A 198 -4.67 10.21 -8.39
C GLN A 198 -4.56 9.40 -9.69
N GLN A 199 -4.36 10.08 -10.82
CA GLN A 199 -4.19 9.42 -12.12
C GLN A 199 -3.00 8.45 -12.13
N SER A 200 -1.88 8.81 -11.51
CA SER A 200 -0.69 7.96 -11.43
C SER A 200 -0.95 6.63 -10.73
N ARG A 201 -1.91 6.57 -9.79
CA ARG A 201 -2.31 5.35 -9.12
C ARG A 201 -3.12 4.46 -10.05
N ILE A 202 -4.06 5.03 -10.82
CA ILE A 202 -4.80 4.31 -11.86
C ILE A 202 -3.84 3.72 -12.89
N ASP A 203 -2.90 4.52 -13.40
CA ASP A 203 -1.92 4.10 -14.41
C ASP A 203 -1.07 2.92 -13.93
N PHE A 204 -0.68 2.91 -12.66
CA PHE A 204 0.06 1.79 -12.07
C PHE A 204 -0.79 0.51 -12.07
N ARG A 205 -2.09 0.60 -11.81
CA ARG A 205 -2.98 -0.58 -11.73
C ARG A 205 -3.28 -1.11 -13.12
N LEU A 206 -3.42 -0.23 -14.11
CA LEU A 206 -3.50 -0.62 -15.52
C LEU A 206 -2.23 -1.34 -15.96
N ARG A 207 -1.06 -0.75 -15.69
CA ARG A 207 0.25 -1.32 -16.03
C ARG A 207 0.48 -2.69 -15.41
N THR A 208 0.06 -2.88 -14.16
CA THR A 208 0.18 -4.15 -13.43
C THR A 208 -0.96 -5.12 -13.67
N ARG A 209 -1.94 -4.77 -14.52
CA ARG A 209 -3.12 -5.57 -14.87
C ARG A 209 -4.00 -5.93 -13.67
N TYR A 210 -4.08 -5.03 -12.70
CA TYR A 210 -4.98 -5.14 -11.56
C TYR A 210 -6.32 -4.42 -11.76
N VAL A 211 -6.41 -3.55 -12.77
CA VAL A 211 -7.65 -2.96 -13.27
C VAL A 211 -7.65 -3.05 -14.81
N ASP A 212 -8.83 -3.25 -15.41
CA ASP A 212 -8.96 -3.53 -16.84
C ASP A 212 -8.99 -2.24 -17.68
N GLU A 213 -9.81 -1.27 -17.26
CA GLU A 213 -10.03 -0.04 -18.02
C GLU A 213 -10.32 1.16 -17.12
N GLN A 214 -10.19 2.36 -17.69
CA GLN A 214 -10.54 3.61 -17.04
C GLN A 214 -11.70 4.27 -17.79
N ALA A 215 -12.69 4.74 -17.03
CA ALA A 215 -13.78 5.55 -17.55
C ALA A 215 -13.40 7.04 -17.62
N THR A 216 -14.00 7.73 -18.58
CA THR A 216 -13.78 9.17 -18.83
C THR A 216 -14.66 10.09 -17.99
N SER A 217 -15.77 9.56 -17.45
CA SER A 217 -16.71 10.28 -16.59
C SER A 217 -17.54 9.29 -15.77
N LEU A 218 -18.29 9.80 -14.79
CA LEU A 218 -19.23 8.99 -14.03
C LEU A 218 -20.32 8.36 -14.94
N ASP A 219 -20.79 9.10 -15.95
CA ASP A 219 -21.80 8.58 -16.88
C ASP A 219 -21.24 7.46 -17.77
N ASP A 220 -20.02 7.62 -18.26
CA ASP A 220 -19.30 6.58 -19.01
C ASP A 220 -19.08 5.32 -18.15
N ALA A 221 -18.65 5.51 -16.90
CA ALA A 221 -18.47 4.41 -15.94
C ALA A 221 -19.77 3.63 -15.72
N LEU A 222 -20.89 4.32 -15.47
CA LEU A 222 -22.19 3.69 -15.25
C LEU A 222 -22.73 2.99 -16.51
N ALA A 223 -22.51 3.57 -17.70
CA ALA A 223 -22.88 2.95 -18.97
C ALA A 223 -22.13 1.63 -19.18
N ARG A 224 -20.83 1.60 -18.88
CA ARG A 224 -19.98 0.39 -18.96
C ARG A 224 -20.37 -0.66 -17.92
N ILE A 225 -20.58 -0.27 -16.66
CA ILE A 225 -21.08 -1.17 -15.62
C ILE A 225 -22.38 -1.83 -16.06
N LYS A 226 -23.35 -1.05 -16.54
CA LYS A 226 -24.64 -1.57 -17.05
C LYS A 226 -24.46 -2.53 -18.20
N LYS A 227 -23.57 -2.21 -19.16
CA LYS A 227 -23.27 -3.07 -20.30
C LYS A 227 -22.67 -4.41 -19.86
N TYR A 228 -21.57 -4.38 -19.09
CA TYR A 228 -20.84 -5.60 -18.73
C TYR A 228 -21.62 -6.50 -17.77
N THR A 229 -22.36 -5.93 -16.83
CA THR A 229 -23.26 -6.70 -15.96
C THR A 229 -24.38 -7.38 -16.75
N ALA A 230 -24.99 -6.70 -17.73
CA ALA A 230 -26.01 -7.31 -18.61
C ALA A 230 -25.45 -8.42 -19.51
N GLU A 231 -24.19 -8.30 -19.95
CA GLU A 231 -23.47 -9.33 -20.70
C GLU A 231 -22.96 -10.48 -19.83
N GLY A 232 -23.14 -10.41 -18.50
CA GLY A 232 -22.64 -11.42 -17.56
C GLY A 232 -21.11 -11.50 -17.50
N LYS A 233 -20.42 -10.41 -17.86
CA LYS A 233 -18.95 -10.27 -17.78
C LYS A 233 -18.52 -9.76 -16.40
N ALA A 234 -17.25 -9.98 -16.09
CA ALA A 234 -16.59 -9.43 -14.92
C ALA A 234 -15.48 -8.49 -15.41
N VAL A 235 -15.73 -7.17 -15.34
CA VAL A 235 -14.81 -6.13 -15.80
C VAL A 235 -14.67 -5.07 -14.73
N SER A 236 -13.43 -4.67 -14.49
CA SER A 236 -13.07 -3.66 -13.51
C SER A 236 -12.79 -2.31 -14.16
N ILE A 237 -13.43 -1.26 -13.63
CA ILE A 237 -13.40 0.09 -14.18
C ILE A 237 -12.84 1.03 -13.11
N ALA A 238 -11.76 1.73 -13.43
CA ALA A 238 -11.28 2.87 -12.66
C ALA A 238 -12.04 4.15 -13.05
N LEU A 239 -12.31 5.01 -12.08
CA LEU A 239 -12.83 6.36 -12.31
C LEU A 239 -11.98 7.37 -11.54
N CYS A 240 -11.37 8.30 -12.27
CA CYS A 240 -10.58 9.36 -11.67
C CYS A 240 -11.52 10.41 -11.03
N GLY A 241 -11.43 10.57 -9.71
CA GLY A 241 -12.25 11.51 -8.94
C GLY A 241 -12.23 11.26 -7.44
N ASN A 242 -12.95 12.09 -6.69
CA ASN A 242 -13.02 11.99 -5.23
C ASN A 242 -14.23 11.15 -4.78
N ALA A 243 -13.99 10.14 -3.96
CA ALA A 243 -15.03 9.28 -3.40
C ALA A 243 -16.07 10.07 -2.57
N ALA A 244 -15.64 11.09 -1.82
CA ALA A 244 -16.51 11.97 -1.04
C ALA A 244 -17.43 12.86 -1.90
N GLU A 245 -17.22 12.90 -3.21
CA GLU A 245 -18.09 13.57 -4.18
C GLU A 245 -18.97 12.58 -4.94
N ILE A 246 -18.35 11.51 -5.43
CA ILE A 246 -18.98 10.54 -6.32
C ILE A 246 -19.98 9.64 -5.57
N LEU A 247 -19.66 9.16 -4.37
CA LEU A 247 -20.58 8.29 -3.61
C LEU A 247 -21.90 9.03 -3.29
N PRO A 248 -21.88 10.26 -2.73
CA PRO A 248 -23.11 11.04 -2.55
C PRO A 248 -23.88 11.31 -3.84
N GLU A 249 -23.19 11.51 -4.96
CA GLU A 249 -23.83 11.70 -6.26
C GLU A 249 -24.53 10.44 -6.76
N LEU A 250 -23.91 9.27 -6.61
CA LEU A 250 -24.53 7.97 -6.93
C LEU A 250 -25.80 7.74 -6.12
N VAL A 251 -25.79 8.08 -4.82
CA VAL A 251 -26.97 8.02 -3.96
C VAL A 251 -28.08 8.94 -4.48
N LYS A 252 -27.78 10.20 -4.82
CA LYS A 252 -28.77 11.15 -5.37
C LYS A 252 -29.39 10.65 -6.67
N ARG A 253 -28.61 9.97 -7.51
CA ARG A 253 -29.07 9.38 -8.77
C ARG A 253 -29.86 8.07 -8.59
N GLY A 254 -29.97 7.55 -7.36
CA GLY A 254 -30.62 6.27 -7.09
C GLY A 254 -29.88 5.08 -7.68
N VAL A 255 -28.56 5.21 -7.94
CA VAL A 255 -27.74 4.11 -8.42
C VAL A 255 -27.54 3.11 -7.27
N ARG A 256 -27.76 1.83 -7.55
CA ARG A 256 -27.71 0.76 -6.55
C ARG A 256 -26.65 -0.29 -6.92
N PRO A 257 -25.42 -0.18 -6.39
CA PRO A 257 -24.44 -1.26 -6.41
C PRO A 257 -24.97 -2.51 -5.70
N ASP A 258 -24.42 -3.68 -6.04
CA ASP A 258 -24.71 -4.91 -5.31
C ASP A 258 -23.86 -4.99 -4.03
N MET A 259 -22.63 -4.49 -4.06
CA MET A 259 -21.80 -4.32 -2.86
C MET A 259 -21.15 -2.95 -2.83
N VAL A 260 -20.94 -2.42 -1.62
CA VAL A 260 -20.24 -1.16 -1.38
C VAL A 260 -19.21 -1.37 -0.28
N THR A 261 -17.97 -0.93 -0.51
CA THR A 261 -16.90 -0.91 0.49
C THR A 261 -15.97 0.28 0.21
N ASP A 262 -14.93 0.47 1.02
CA ASP A 262 -13.91 1.51 0.82
C ASP A 262 -12.52 0.98 1.23
N GLN A 263 -11.48 1.41 0.51
CA GLN A 263 -10.09 1.14 0.87
C GLN A 263 -9.18 2.34 0.60
N THR A 264 -9.72 3.55 0.73
CA THR A 264 -8.90 4.75 0.85
C THR A 264 -8.02 4.66 2.10
N SER A 265 -6.93 5.44 2.18
CA SER A 265 -6.05 5.42 3.36
C SER A 265 -6.63 6.26 4.50
N ALA A 266 -7.90 6.03 4.86
CA ALA A 266 -8.61 6.75 5.91
C ALA A 266 -8.03 6.54 7.32
N HIS A 267 -7.13 5.56 7.50
CA HIS A 267 -6.40 5.36 8.75
C HIS A 267 -5.41 6.49 9.07
N ASP A 268 -5.02 7.28 8.06
CA ASP A 268 -4.10 8.40 8.16
C ASP A 268 -4.74 9.64 7.51
N PRO A 269 -5.49 10.45 8.27
CA PRO A 269 -6.20 11.61 7.74
C PRO A 269 -5.28 12.71 7.15
N LEU A 270 -4.02 12.77 7.58
CA LEU A 270 -3.07 13.80 7.15
C LEU A 270 -2.37 13.44 5.83
N HIS A 271 -2.21 12.14 5.55
CA HIS A 271 -1.47 11.69 4.36
C HIS A 271 -2.24 10.73 3.45
N GLY A 272 -3.48 10.35 3.80
CA GLY A 272 -4.16 9.23 3.17
C GLY A 272 -5.57 9.46 2.63
N TYR A 273 -6.25 10.55 2.99
CA TYR A 273 -7.64 10.80 2.58
C TYR A 273 -7.82 12.21 2.00
N LEU A 274 -8.05 12.30 0.69
CA LEU A 274 -8.19 13.58 -0.02
C LEU A 274 -9.49 14.32 0.38
N PRO A 275 -9.42 15.52 0.97
CA PRO A 275 -10.60 16.32 1.26
C PRO A 275 -11.39 16.64 0.00
N LYS A 276 -12.72 16.74 0.14
CA LYS A 276 -13.63 17.11 -0.94
C LYS A 276 -13.27 18.47 -1.53
N GLY A 277 -13.29 18.59 -2.86
CA GLY A 277 -12.99 19.82 -3.59
C GLY A 277 -11.50 20.18 -3.69
N TRP A 278 -10.60 19.34 -3.18
CA TRP A 278 -9.16 19.57 -3.23
C TRP A 278 -8.51 18.73 -4.33
N THR A 279 -7.42 19.23 -4.89
CA THR A 279 -6.47 18.44 -5.69
C THR A 279 -5.47 17.73 -4.78
N TRP A 280 -4.80 16.69 -5.29
CA TRP A 280 -3.79 15.98 -4.51
C TRP A 280 -2.59 16.87 -4.19
N GLU A 281 -2.19 17.73 -5.12
CA GLU A 281 -1.10 18.68 -4.96
C GLU A 281 -1.40 19.70 -3.86
N GLU A 282 -2.62 20.26 -3.84
CA GLU A 282 -3.07 21.17 -2.78
C GLU A 282 -3.09 20.46 -1.42
N TYR A 283 -3.58 19.22 -1.37
CA TYR A 283 -3.60 18.42 -0.14
C TYR A 283 -2.20 18.20 0.43
N GLN A 284 -1.21 17.86 -0.41
CA GLN A 284 0.18 17.70 0.04
C GLN A 284 0.78 19.01 0.58
N GLN A 285 0.54 20.14 -0.09
CA GLN A 285 1.04 21.44 0.38
C GLN A 285 0.39 21.89 1.71
N LYS A 286 -0.90 21.59 1.87
CA LYS A 286 -1.66 21.91 3.09
C LYS A 286 -1.25 21.03 4.26
N ALA A 287 -0.96 19.76 4.04
CA ALA A 287 -0.43 18.87 5.08
C ALA A 287 0.91 19.35 5.66
N GLU A 288 1.68 20.18 4.93
CA GLU A 288 2.92 20.78 5.45
C GLU A 288 2.69 22.12 6.18
N SER A 289 1.73 22.91 5.71
CA SER A 289 1.52 24.29 6.18
C SER A 289 0.46 24.44 7.26
N ASP A 290 -0.52 23.53 7.30
CA ASP A 290 -1.69 23.54 8.20
C ASP A 290 -2.15 22.08 8.46
N PRO A 291 -1.32 21.27 9.16
CA PRO A 291 -1.57 19.84 9.39
C PRO A 291 -2.68 19.54 10.39
#